data_AF-A0A3D3VZH6-F1
#
_entry.id   AF-A0A3D3VZH6-F1
#
_cell.length_a   1.000
_cell.length_b   1.000
_cell.length_c   1.000
_cell.angle_alpha   90.00
_cell.angle_beta   90.00
_cell.angle_gamma   90.00
#
_symmetry.space_group_name_H-M   'P 1'
#
loop_
_entity.id
_entity.type
_entity.pdbx_description
1 polymer ?
#
loop_
_entity_poly.entity_id
_entity_poly.type
_entity_poly.pdbx_seq_one_letter_code
_entity_poly.pdbx_strand_id
1 'polypeptide(L)'
;MGVIQFHVQRPDLLARAGGCSMMDFLMYDGRISPAEVTLQGDRLICRRSVSESGQFRLSWPRFNGSSQVVHSTSLREQPDPYELELELARGQLSRLRNQFSIWHGSGLQSSAKLDELIRESHRSFRAAALRAEVPETSAAAAVLSMELSAQAADMLCEHYVAQRIEFRRQRATRIPVLLGCHLNQIPQQESEFLRTFNAIQVAV
;
A
#
# COMPACT_ATOMS: atom_id res chain seq x y z
N MET A 1 -20.46 -8.81 -18.57
CA MET A 1 -19.16 -9.34 -18.11
C MET A 1 -18.12 -8.32 -18.50
N GLY A 2 -17.38 -7.82 -17.51
CA GLY A 2 -16.39 -6.77 -17.71
C GLY A 2 -15.01 -7.30 -18.03
N VAL A 3 -14.25 -6.60 -18.89
CA VAL A 3 -12.88 -6.98 -19.25
C VAL A 3 -11.95 -5.78 -19.13
N ILE A 4 -10.85 -5.96 -18.40
CA ILE A 4 -9.71 -5.04 -18.38
C ILE A 4 -8.47 -5.81 -18.84
N GLN A 5 -7.70 -5.19 -19.72
CA GLN A 5 -6.47 -5.78 -20.26
C GLN A 5 -5.28 -4.91 -19.88
N PHE A 6 -4.14 -5.56 -19.68
CA PHE A 6 -2.86 -4.90 -19.48
C PHE A 6 -1.80 -5.47 -20.42
N HIS A 7 -0.93 -4.60 -20.92
CA HIS A 7 0.37 -4.98 -21.45
C HIS A 7 1.35 -5.08 -20.28
N VAL A 8 2.12 -6.17 -20.24
CA VAL A 8 3.03 -6.54 -19.16
C VAL A 8 4.45 -6.44 -19.70
N GLN A 9 5.19 -5.42 -19.27
CA GLN A 9 6.56 -5.21 -19.71
C GLN A 9 7.57 -5.98 -18.85
N ARG A 10 7.19 -6.37 -17.62
CA ARG A 10 8.01 -7.13 -16.68
C ARG A 10 7.33 -8.42 -16.22
N PRO A 11 7.17 -9.41 -17.13
CA PRO A 11 6.56 -10.70 -16.79
C PRO A 11 7.36 -11.47 -15.74
N ASP A 12 8.68 -11.21 -15.65
CA ASP A 12 9.57 -11.75 -14.62
C ASP A 12 9.16 -11.32 -13.20
N LEU A 13 8.76 -10.06 -13.03
CA LEU A 13 8.29 -9.53 -11.74
C LEU A 13 6.87 -10.01 -11.44
N LEU A 14 6.01 -10.06 -12.46
CA LEU A 14 4.65 -10.57 -12.31
C LEU A 14 4.63 -12.05 -11.92
N ALA A 15 5.54 -12.88 -12.45
CA ALA A 15 5.64 -14.29 -12.06
C ALA A 15 5.99 -14.46 -10.57
N ARG A 16 6.77 -13.54 -10.00
CA ARG A 16 7.14 -13.53 -8.57
C ARG A 16 6.03 -13.02 -7.66
N ALA A 17 4.96 -12.46 -8.21
CA ALA A 17 3.82 -11.91 -7.46
C ALA A 17 2.91 -12.97 -6.77
N GLY A 18 3.26 -14.26 -6.81
CA GLY A 18 2.45 -15.32 -6.20
C GLY A 18 1.29 -15.83 -7.08
N GLY A 19 1.34 -15.55 -8.38
CA GLY A 19 0.40 -16.08 -9.37
C GLY A 19 -0.91 -15.28 -9.51
N CYS A 20 -1.73 -15.67 -10.48
CA CYS A 20 -2.96 -14.97 -10.87
C CYS A 20 -4.08 -15.01 -9.81
N SER A 21 -3.99 -15.90 -8.81
CA SER A 21 -5.01 -16.08 -7.76
C SER A 21 -5.04 -14.95 -6.73
N MET A 22 -3.99 -14.12 -6.66
CA MET A 22 -3.91 -12.97 -5.74
C MET A 22 -4.24 -11.64 -6.42
N MET A 23 -4.98 -11.68 -7.52
CA MET A 23 -5.36 -10.52 -8.31
C MET A 23 -6.86 -10.28 -8.24
N ASP A 24 -7.24 -9.07 -7.84
CA ASP A 24 -8.64 -8.70 -7.68
C ASP A 24 -8.86 -7.22 -8.03
N PHE A 25 -10.11 -6.76 -7.91
CA PHE A 25 -10.41 -5.35 -8.01
C PHE A 25 -11.13 -4.83 -6.76
N LEU A 26 -10.70 -3.66 -6.28
CA LEU A 26 -11.45 -2.88 -5.30
C LEU A 26 -12.41 -1.93 -6.02
N MET A 27 -13.70 -2.12 -5.77
CA MET A 27 -14.79 -1.30 -6.33
C MET A 27 -14.96 0.00 -5.56
N TYR A 28 -15.75 0.93 -6.11
CA TYR A 28 -15.97 2.26 -5.49
C TYR A 28 -16.60 2.18 -4.09
N ASP A 29 -17.42 1.15 -3.85
CA ASP A 29 -18.11 0.90 -2.58
C ASP A 29 -17.23 0.16 -1.55
N GLY A 30 -15.95 -0.07 -1.89
CA GLY A 30 -15.00 -0.79 -1.05
C GLY A 30 -15.11 -2.31 -1.11
N ARG A 31 -16.00 -2.87 -1.92
CA ARG A 31 -16.10 -4.33 -2.10
C ARG A 31 -15.01 -4.84 -3.01
N ILE A 32 -14.55 -6.06 -2.71
CA ILE A 32 -13.60 -6.79 -3.55
C ILE A 32 -14.42 -7.55 -4.60
N SER A 33 -14.13 -7.29 -5.87
CA SER A 33 -14.61 -8.09 -6.98
C SER A 33 -13.48 -9.03 -7.42
N PRO A 34 -13.63 -10.35 -7.29
CA PRO A 34 -12.67 -11.28 -7.85
C PRO A 34 -12.64 -11.15 -9.38
N ALA A 35 -11.49 -11.45 -9.97
CA ALA A 35 -11.32 -11.51 -11.41
C ALA A 35 -10.75 -12.87 -11.82
N GLU A 36 -11.23 -13.41 -12.93
CA GLU A 36 -10.55 -14.49 -13.62
C GLU A 36 -9.41 -13.87 -14.44
N VAL A 37 -8.17 -14.16 -14.04
CA VAL A 37 -6.99 -13.55 -14.64
C VAL A 37 -6.20 -14.58 -15.44
N THR A 38 -5.92 -14.24 -16.70
CA THR A 38 -5.12 -15.07 -17.61
C THR A 38 -3.98 -14.25 -18.21
N LEU A 39 -2.75 -14.78 -18.18
CA LEU A 39 -1.61 -14.20 -18.88
C LEU A 39 -1.45 -14.92 -20.24
N GLN A 40 -1.54 -14.16 -21.33
CA GLN A 40 -1.36 -14.64 -22.70
C GLN A 40 -0.21 -13.86 -23.35
N GLY A 41 0.99 -14.44 -23.35
CA GLY A 41 2.20 -13.73 -23.78
C GLY A 41 2.50 -12.55 -22.86
N ASP A 42 2.51 -11.34 -23.42
CA ASP A 42 2.69 -10.05 -22.74
C ASP A 42 1.37 -9.39 -22.32
N ARG A 43 0.23 -10.10 -22.45
CA ARG A 43 -1.09 -9.56 -22.11
C ARG A 43 -1.69 -10.22 -20.89
N LEU A 44 -1.99 -9.42 -19.87
CA LEU A 44 -2.80 -9.84 -18.73
C LEU A 44 -4.26 -9.50 -19.01
N ILE A 45 -5.12 -10.51 -19.04
CA ILE A 45 -6.55 -10.37 -19.29
C ILE A 45 -7.30 -10.66 -18.00
N CYS A 46 -8.01 -9.66 -17.48
CA CYS A 46 -8.80 -9.76 -16.26
C CYS A 46 -10.29 -9.71 -16.62
N ARG A 47 -11.01 -10.82 -16.39
CA ARG A 47 -12.47 -10.91 -16.59
C ARG A 47 -13.19 -10.84 -15.25
N ARG A 48 -14.31 -10.12 -15.20
CA ARG A 48 -15.08 -9.88 -13.98
C ARG A 48 -16.59 -9.88 -14.24
N SER A 49 -17.37 -10.18 -13.21
CA SER A 49 -18.83 -10.24 -13.29
C SER A 49 -19.46 -8.86 -13.54
N VAL A 50 -18.87 -7.81 -13.00
CA VAL A 50 -19.37 -6.42 -13.07
C VAL A 50 -18.56 -5.58 -14.05
N SER A 51 -19.22 -4.76 -14.86
CA SER A 51 -18.59 -3.83 -15.82
C SER A 51 -18.61 -2.40 -15.28
N GLU A 52 -17.80 -2.13 -14.26
CA GLU A 52 -17.70 -0.82 -13.58
C GLU A 52 -16.24 -0.43 -13.34
N SER A 53 -15.93 0.85 -13.16
CA SER A 53 -14.53 1.23 -12.87
C SER A 53 -14.04 0.66 -11.53
N GLY A 54 -12.79 0.21 -11.46
CA GLY A 54 -12.23 -0.33 -10.22
C GLY A 54 -10.72 -0.25 -10.15
N GLN A 55 -10.17 -0.37 -8.95
CA GLN A 55 -8.72 -0.41 -8.73
C GLN A 55 -8.25 -1.86 -8.83
N PHE A 56 -7.40 -2.16 -9.81
CA PHE A 56 -6.75 -3.46 -9.91
C PHE A 56 -5.72 -3.62 -8.79
N ARG A 57 -5.67 -4.77 -8.14
CA ARG A 57 -4.78 -5.04 -7.00
C ARG A 57 -4.05 -6.36 -7.21
N LEU A 58 -2.77 -6.39 -6.82
CA LEU A 58 -1.96 -7.60 -6.76
C LEU A 58 -0.83 -7.45 -5.75
N SER A 59 -0.24 -8.58 -5.36
CA SER A 59 1.07 -8.58 -4.71
C SER A 59 2.15 -8.20 -5.72
N TRP A 60 3.17 -7.45 -5.31
CA TRP A 60 4.30 -7.07 -6.15
C TRP A 60 5.60 -7.20 -5.37
N PRO A 61 6.65 -7.81 -5.97
CA PRO A 61 7.93 -7.97 -5.30
C PRO A 61 8.64 -6.62 -5.11
N ARG A 62 9.24 -6.44 -3.93
CA ARG A 62 10.12 -5.31 -3.61
C ARG A 62 11.58 -5.68 -3.82
N PHE A 63 12.43 -4.67 -3.95
CA PHE A 63 13.87 -4.89 -4.15
C PHE A 63 14.58 -5.47 -2.92
N ASN A 64 14.02 -5.25 -1.73
CA ASN A 64 14.51 -5.84 -0.48
C ASN A 64 14.10 -7.32 -0.28
N GLY A 65 13.46 -7.96 -1.27
CA GLY A 65 13.03 -9.36 -1.22
C GLY A 65 11.66 -9.59 -0.59
N SER A 66 11.06 -8.57 0.04
CA SER A 66 9.67 -8.65 0.50
C SER A 66 8.67 -8.49 -0.66
N SER A 67 7.38 -8.66 -0.37
CA SER A 67 6.30 -8.34 -1.32
C SER A 67 5.30 -7.40 -0.66
N GLN A 68 4.66 -6.56 -1.47
CA GLN A 68 3.64 -5.61 -1.01
C GLN A 68 2.42 -5.68 -1.91
N VAL A 69 1.24 -5.37 -1.37
CA VAL A 69 0.06 -5.22 -2.21
C VAL A 69 0.09 -3.85 -2.87
N VAL A 70 0.13 -3.83 -4.20
CA VAL A 70 0.05 -2.62 -5.02
C VAL A 70 -1.32 -2.54 -5.68
N HIS A 71 -1.67 -1.32 -6.06
CA HIS A 71 -2.96 -1.00 -6.66
C HIS A 71 -2.76 -0.04 -7.81
N SER A 72 -3.58 -0.17 -8.85
CA SER A 72 -3.75 0.88 -9.84
C SER A 72 -4.59 2.04 -9.29
N THR A 73 -4.80 3.07 -10.12
CA THR A 73 -5.93 3.98 -9.92
C THR A 73 -7.26 3.33 -10.37
N SER A 74 -8.40 4.02 -10.24
CA SER A 74 -9.66 3.47 -10.76
C SER A 74 -9.62 3.41 -12.29
N LEU A 75 -9.66 2.20 -12.83
CA LEU A 75 -9.59 1.96 -14.28
C LEU A 75 -10.99 1.67 -14.81
N ARG A 76 -11.34 2.34 -15.92
CA ARG A 76 -12.54 2.04 -16.70
C ARG A 76 -12.24 0.93 -17.71
N GLU A 77 -13.29 0.26 -18.18
CA GLU A 77 -13.15 -0.66 -19.31
C GLU A 77 -12.86 0.12 -20.58
N GLN A 78 -11.94 -0.41 -21.38
CA GLN A 78 -11.62 0.12 -22.69
C GLN A 78 -11.05 -1.00 -23.57
N PRO A 79 -11.11 -0.85 -24.91
CA PRO A 79 -10.56 -1.84 -25.84
C PRO A 79 -9.04 -1.97 -25.74
N ASP A 80 -8.35 -0.84 -25.53
CA ASP A 80 -6.89 -0.80 -25.51
C ASP A 80 -6.33 -1.23 -24.14
N PRO A 81 -5.30 -2.11 -24.12
CA PRO A 81 -4.69 -2.52 -22.87
C PRO A 81 -3.99 -1.34 -22.17
N TYR A 82 -4.09 -1.30 -20.85
CA TYR A 82 -3.30 -0.39 -20.02
C TYR A 82 -1.86 -0.89 -19.90
N GLU A 83 -0.91 0.00 -19.62
CA GLU A 83 0.45 -0.41 -19.26
C GLU A 83 0.47 -0.81 -17.78
N LEU A 84 0.71 -2.09 -17.47
CA LEU A 84 0.56 -2.62 -16.11
C LEU A 84 1.43 -1.84 -15.11
N GLU A 85 2.75 -1.82 -15.34
CA GLU A 85 3.71 -1.23 -14.41
C GLU A 85 3.44 0.27 -14.21
N LEU A 86 3.06 0.98 -15.27
CA LEU A 86 2.73 2.40 -15.21
C LEU A 86 1.50 2.67 -14.34
N GLU A 87 0.44 1.88 -14.50
CA GLU A 87 -0.79 2.06 -13.73
C GLU A 87 -0.61 1.68 -12.26
N LEU A 88 0.19 0.66 -11.95
CA LEU A 88 0.58 0.34 -10.57
C LEU A 88 1.42 1.46 -9.96
N ALA A 89 2.40 2.00 -10.69
CA ALA A 89 3.18 3.16 -10.25
C ALA A 89 2.29 4.38 -9.99
N ARG A 90 1.32 4.65 -10.88
CA ARG A 90 0.35 5.73 -10.73
C ARG A 90 -0.47 5.59 -9.45
N GLY A 91 -0.98 4.38 -9.19
CA GLY A 91 -1.77 4.12 -7.99
C GLY A 91 -0.95 4.22 -6.70
N GLN A 92 0.25 3.64 -6.66
CA GLN A 92 1.14 3.76 -5.51
C GLN A 92 1.54 5.20 -5.20
N LEU A 93 1.97 5.95 -6.22
CA LEU A 93 2.36 7.35 -6.05
C LEU A 93 1.17 8.21 -5.60
N SER A 94 -0.01 8.00 -6.20
CA SER A 94 -1.24 8.72 -5.81
C SER A 94 -1.58 8.50 -4.34
N ARG A 95 -1.53 7.25 -3.87
CA ARG A 95 -1.79 6.91 -2.46
C ARG A 95 -0.79 7.56 -1.51
N LEU A 96 0.50 7.48 -1.83
CA LEU A 96 1.55 8.14 -1.04
C LEU A 96 1.32 9.64 -0.92
N ARG A 97 1.07 10.33 -2.04
CA ARG A 97 0.83 11.78 -2.06
C ARG A 97 -0.39 12.17 -1.24
N ASN A 98 -1.49 11.44 -1.40
CA ASN A 98 -2.71 11.71 -0.65
C ASN A 98 -2.49 11.53 0.84
N GLN A 99 -1.84 10.43 1.24
CA GLN A 99 -1.58 10.14 2.65
C GLN A 99 -0.61 11.16 3.27
N PHE A 100 0.46 11.51 2.55
CA PHE A 100 1.41 12.55 2.94
C PHE A 100 0.71 13.89 3.11
N SER A 101 -0.10 14.31 2.13
CA SER A 101 -0.82 15.58 2.17
C SER A 101 -1.77 15.67 3.37
N ILE A 102 -2.52 14.60 3.66
CA ILE A 102 -3.43 14.54 4.82
C ILE A 102 -2.64 14.68 6.13
N TRP A 103 -1.57 13.89 6.31
CA TRP A 103 -0.83 13.90 7.56
C TRP A 103 0.00 15.15 7.75
N HIS A 104 0.68 15.62 6.70
CA HIS A 104 1.44 16.86 6.74
C HIS A 104 0.54 18.07 6.99
N GLY A 105 -0.61 18.15 6.30
CA GLY A 105 -1.64 19.16 6.57
C GLY A 105 -2.22 19.09 7.97
N SER A 106 -2.14 17.93 8.63
CA SER A 106 -2.51 17.74 10.04
C SER A 106 -1.36 17.98 11.03
N GLY A 107 -0.23 18.53 10.57
CA GLY A 107 0.90 18.91 11.40
C GLY A 107 2.04 17.89 11.49
N LEU A 108 1.98 16.77 10.75
CA LEU A 108 3.09 15.82 10.68
C LEU A 108 4.34 16.50 10.10
N GLN A 109 5.44 16.48 10.85
CA GLN A 109 6.71 16.99 10.37
C GLN A 109 7.38 15.98 9.43
N SER A 110 7.77 16.44 8.24
CA SER A 110 8.54 15.62 7.29
C SER A 110 10.04 15.66 7.62
N SER A 111 10.81 14.77 6.99
CA SER A 111 12.27 14.82 6.99
C SER A 111 12.79 15.08 5.57
N ALA A 112 13.99 15.67 5.46
CA ALA A 112 14.62 15.90 4.15
C ALA A 112 14.74 14.62 3.31
N LYS A 113 14.94 13.47 3.98
CA LYS A 113 15.02 12.17 3.30
C LYS A 113 13.67 11.71 2.74
N LEU A 114 12.59 11.90 3.50
CA LEU A 114 11.24 11.59 3.03
C LEU A 114 10.87 12.49 1.83
N ASP A 115 11.16 13.79 1.93
CA ASP A 115 10.91 14.73 0.83
C ASP A 115 11.71 14.37 -0.44
N GLU A 116 12.93 13.86 -0.27
CA GLU A 116 13.73 13.33 -1.36
C GLU A 116 13.10 12.09 -2.01
N LEU A 117 12.70 11.10 -1.22
CA LEU A 117 12.07 9.88 -1.74
C LEU A 117 10.79 10.19 -2.52
N ILE A 118 9.95 11.11 -2.01
CA ILE A 118 8.73 11.56 -2.71
C ILE A 118 9.10 12.25 -4.03
N ARG A 119 10.12 13.11 -4.04
CA ARG A 119 10.55 13.81 -5.26
C ARG A 119 11.10 12.85 -6.31
N GLU A 120 11.92 11.90 -5.91
CA GLU A 120 12.50 10.91 -6.83
C GLU A 120 11.46 9.93 -7.34
N SER A 121 10.50 9.50 -6.52
CA SER A 121 9.38 8.65 -6.99
C SER A 121 8.53 9.36 -8.05
N HIS A 122 8.30 10.66 -7.88
CA HIS A 122 7.67 11.53 -8.88
C HIS A 122 8.49 11.65 -10.16
N ARG A 123 9.80 11.90 -10.06
CA ARG A 123 10.69 12.03 -11.21
C ARG A 123 10.69 10.74 -12.03
N SER A 124 10.79 9.60 -11.35
CA SER A 124 10.79 8.27 -11.95
C SER A 124 9.44 7.97 -12.61
N PHE A 125 8.32 8.28 -11.95
CA PHE A 125 6.99 8.15 -12.56
C PHE A 125 6.85 9.01 -13.82
N ARG A 126 7.34 10.26 -13.79
CA ARG A 126 7.30 11.15 -14.94
C ARG A 126 8.09 10.58 -16.12
N ALA A 127 9.26 9.99 -15.87
CA ALA A 127 10.06 9.34 -16.91
C ALA A 127 9.32 8.16 -17.55
N ALA A 128 8.61 7.36 -16.75
CA ALA A 128 7.74 6.29 -17.27
C ALA A 128 6.54 6.83 -18.06
N ALA A 129 5.81 7.78 -17.49
CA ALA A 129 4.58 8.31 -18.08
C ALA A 129 4.82 9.06 -19.40
N LEU A 130 5.96 9.75 -19.54
CA LEU A 130 6.31 10.49 -20.75
C LEU A 130 6.96 9.61 -21.82
N ARG A 131 7.09 8.29 -21.61
CA ARG A 131 7.69 7.33 -22.54
C ARG A 131 9.00 7.88 -23.13
N ALA A 132 10.05 7.97 -22.31
CA ALA A 132 11.40 8.11 -22.83
C ALA A 132 11.60 7.05 -23.93
N GLU A 133 12.27 7.41 -25.04
CA GLU A 133 12.18 6.82 -26.39
C GLU A 133 12.29 5.28 -26.53
N VAL A 134 12.54 4.55 -25.43
CA VAL A 134 12.67 3.10 -25.36
C VAL A 134 11.69 2.48 -24.34
N PRO A 135 10.77 1.57 -24.73
CA PRO A 135 9.77 0.95 -23.84
C PRO A 135 10.34 0.31 -22.57
N GLU A 136 11.51 -0.35 -22.64
CA GLU A 136 12.16 -0.98 -21.50
C GLU A 136 12.58 0.04 -20.42
N THR A 137 12.97 1.24 -20.86
CA THR A 137 13.32 2.34 -19.94
C THR A 137 12.08 2.88 -19.23
N SER A 138 10.92 2.86 -19.89
CA SER A 138 9.64 3.25 -19.30
C SER A 138 9.19 2.26 -18.23
N ALA A 139 9.26 0.95 -18.50
CA ALA A 139 8.94 -0.09 -17.51
C ALA A 139 9.82 0.01 -16.27
N ALA A 140 11.13 0.13 -16.47
CA ALA A 140 12.10 0.24 -15.39
C ALA A 140 11.86 1.49 -14.53
N ALA A 141 11.54 2.62 -15.15
CA ALA A 141 11.17 3.84 -14.43
C ALA A 141 9.85 3.68 -13.65
N ALA A 142 8.85 2.97 -14.18
CA ALA A 142 7.62 2.69 -13.43
C ALA A 142 7.91 1.83 -12.18
N VAL A 143 8.73 0.79 -12.33
CA VAL A 143 9.15 -0.08 -11.22
C VAL A 143 9.95 0.69 -10.17
N LEU A 144 10.89 1.53 -10.58
CA LEU A 144 11.64 2.37 -9.66
C LEU A 144 10.73 3.36 -8.90
N SER A 145 9.74 3.95 -9.59
CA SER A 145 8.74 4.80 -8.94
C SER A 145 7.93 4.06 -7.87
N MET A 146 7.52 2.81 -8.13
CA MET A 146 6.83 1.98 -7.14
C MET A 146 7.70 1.71 -5.92
N GLU A 147 8.97 1.33 -6.11
CA GLU A 147 9.89 1.03 -5.02
C GLU A 147 10.17 2.28 -4.16
N LEU A 148 10.48 3.42 -4.80
CA LEU A 148 10.70 4.68 -4.08
C LEU A 148 9.45 5.14 -3.34
N SER A 149 8.26 4.94 -3.94
CA SER A 149 6.99 5.24 -3.28
C SER A 149 6.76 4.36 -2.06
N ALA A 150 7.13 3.07 -2.13
CA ALA A 150 7.02 2.15 -1.00
C ALA A 150 7.98 2.53 0.14
N GLN A 151 9.24 2.85 -0.17
CA GLN A 151 10.20 3.34 0.84
C GLN A 151 9.74 4.63 1.50
N ALA A 152 9.20 5.57 0.71
CA ALA A 152 8.61 6.79 1.24
C ALA A 152 7.40 6.51 2.14
N ALA A 153 6.54 5.55 1.78
CA ALA A 153 5.38 5.16 2.57
C ALA A 153 5.78 4.53 3.91
N ASP A 154 6.80 3.67 3.93
CA ASP A 154 7.35 3.08 5.15
C ASP A 154 7.86 4.20 6.09
N MET A 155 8.69 5.10 5.57
CA MET A 155 9.24 6.22 6.35
C MET A 155 8.16 7.21 6.82
N LEU A 156 7.15 7.46 5.98
CA LEU A 156 6.00 8.28 6.34
C LEU A 156 5.23 7.67 7.53
N CYS A 157 5.05 6.35 7.52
CA CYS A 157 4.43 5.62 8.62
C CYS A 157 5.26 5.70 9.90
N GLU A 158 6.58 5.52 9.81
CA GLU A 158 7.52 5.65 10.93
C GLU A 158 7.44 7.04 11.57
N HIS A 159 7.48 8.11 10.77
CA HIS A 159 7.36 9.49 11.25
C HIS A 159 6.03 9.73 11.95
N TYR A 160 4.94 9.24 11.36
CA TYR A 160 3.60 9.37 11.94
C TYR A 160 3.51 8.67 13.30
N VAL A 161 3.97 7.42 13.38
CA VAL A 161 3.94 6.63 14.62
C VAL A 161 4.80 7.29 15.69
N ALA A 162 6.03 7.69 15.36
CA ALA A 162 6.95 8.33 16.30
C ALA A 162 6.37 9.63 16.89
N GLN A 163 5.89 10.53 16.03
CA GLN A 163 5.33 11.82 16.46
C GLN A 163 4.03 11.65 17.25
N ARG A 164 3.18 10.69 16.87
CA ARG A 164 1.93 10.41 17.61
C ARG A 164 2.20 9.81 18.99
N ILE A 165 3.21 8.95 19.12
CA ILE A 165 3.62 8.41 20.43
C ILE A 165 4.20 9.54 21.29
N GLU A 166 5.08 10.38 20.73
CA GLU A 166 5.69 11.49 21.46
C GLU A 166 4.64 12.49 21.95
N PHE A 167 3.71 12.90 21.08
CA PHE A 167 2.60 13.76 21.46
C PHE A 167 1.73 13.18 22.58
N ARG A 168 1.53 11.85 22.61
CA ARG A 168 0.80 11.19 23.71
C ARG A 168 1.59 11.21 25.01
N ARG A 169 2.91 10.95 24.96
CA ARG A 169 3.80 11.00 26.13
C ARG A 169 3.87 12.39 26.77
N GLN A 170 3.81 13.44 25.95
CA GLN A 170 3.77 14.82 26.44
C GLN A 170 2.46 15.16 27.17
N ARG A 171 1.34 14.52 26.80
CA ARG A 171 0.02 14.77 27.41
C ARG A 171 -0.27 13.91 28.62
N ALA A 172 0.39 12.76 28.77
CA ALA A 172 0.18 11.86 29.89
C ALA A 172 1.47 11.11 30.24
N THR A 173 1.79 11.07 31.54
CA THR A 173 2.92 10.30 32.10
C THR A 173 2.81 8.80 31.87
N ARG A 174 1.60 8.30 31.55
CA ARG A 174 1.32 6.91 31.13
C ARG A 174 0.44 6.92 29.90
N ILE A 175 0.67 5.99 28.97
CA ILE A 175 -0.20 5.83 27.79
C ILE A 175 -1.60 5.45 28.30
N PRO A 176 -2.67 6.17 27.92
CA PRO A 176 -4.04 5.90 28.36
C PRO A 176 -4.63 4.71 27.59
N VAL A 177 -3.93 3.58 27.63
CA VAL A 177 -4.41 2.28 27.14
C VAL A 177 -4.70 1.42 28.35
N LEU A 178 -5.83 0.72 28.31
CA LEU A 178 -6.10 -0.36 29.25
C LEU A 178 -5.30 -1.57 28.78
N LEU A 179 -4.20 -1.85 29.46
CA LEU A 179 -3.49 -3.10 29.36
C LEU A 179 -4.00 -3.97 30.50
N GLY A 180 -4.92 -4.88 30.17
CA GLY A 180 -5.51 -5.79 31.15
C GLY A 180 -5.18 -7.24 30.89
N CYS A 181 -5.38 -8.07 31.90
CA CYS A 181 -5.35 -9.52 31.73
C CYS A 181 -6.66 -10.16 32.20
N HIS A 182 -6.95 -11.32 31.62
CA HIS A 182 -8.06 -12.16 32.04
C HIS A 182 -7.57 -13.11 33.12
N LEU A 183 -8.17 -13.04 34.31
CA LEU A 183 -7.85 -13.92 35.43
C LEU A 183 -9.12 -14.61 35.93
N ASN A 184 -8.95 -15.80 36.49
CA ASN A 184 -10.04 -16.55 37.11
C ASN A 184 -10.41 -15.98 38.50
N GLN A 185 -9.56 -15.14 39.08
CA GLN A 185 -9.75 -14.56 40.41
C GLN A 185 -9.04 -13.21 40.52
N ILE A 186 -9.49 -12.38 41.46
CA ILE A 186 -8.88 -11.08 41.74
C ILE A 186 -7.43 -11.30 42.25
N PRO A 187 -6.42 -10.62 41.68
CA PRO A 187 -5.02 -10.79 42.07
C PRO A 187 -4.82 -10.29 43.49
N GLN A 188 -4.21 -11.13 44.33
CA GLN A 188 -3.94 -10.79 45.73
C GLN A 188 -2.77 -9.80 45.89
N GLN A 189 -1.85 -9.78 44.91
CA GLN A 189 -0.68 -8.89 44.89
C GLN A 189 -0.93 -7.67 44.00
N GLU A 190 -1.77 -6.75 44.47
CA GLU A 190 -2.18 -5.54 43.73
C GLU A 190 -0.98 -4.72 43.23
N SER A 191 0.04 -4.52 44.07
CA SER A 191 1.21 -3.71 43.71
C SER A 191 2.00 -4.30 42.55
N GLU A 192 2.11 -5.62 42.46
CA GLU A 192 2.83 -6.29 41.36
C GLU A 192 1.98 -6.32 40.09
N PHE A 193 0.67 -6.53 40.24
CA PHE A 193 -0.28 -6.43 39.15
C PHE A 193 -0.24 -5.05 38.47
N LEU A 194 -0.31 -3.98 39.26
CA LEU A 194 -0.31 -2.59 38.78
C LEU A 194 1.01 -2.11 38.16
N ARG A 195 2.10 -2.89 38.27
CA ARG A 195 3.35 -2.62 37.53
C ARG A 195 3.23 -2.93 36.04
N THR A 196 2.33 -3.83 35.67
CA THR A 196 2.19 -4.33 34.29
C THR A 196 0.81 -4.05 33.72
N PHE A 197 -0.25 -4.29 34.50
CA PHE A 197 -1.64 -4.16 34.06
C PHE A 197 -2.35 -3.03 34.79
N ASN A 198 -3.30 -2.38 34.12
CA ASN A 198 -4.16 -1.34 34.70
C ASN A 198 -5.66 -1.64 34.51
N ALA A 199 -5.98 -2.85 34.06
CA ALA A 199 -7.32 -3.38 33.95
C ALA A 199 -7.33 -4.89 34.23
N ILE A 200 -8.44 -5.43 34.69
CA ILE A 200 -8.63 -6.87 34.87
C ILE A 200 -10.01 -7.27 34.39
N GLN A 201 -10.10 -8.41 33.71
CA GLN A 201 -11.36 -9.10 33.47
C GLN A 201 -11.37 -10.37 34.32
N VAL A 202 -12.34 -10.49 35.23
CA VAL A 202 -12.49 -11.68 36.08
C VAL A 202 -13.56 -12.58 35.46
N ALA A 203 -13.24 -13.86 35.24
CA ALA A 203 -14.24 -14.86 34.91
C ALA A 203 -15.16 -15.03 36.13
N VAL A 204 -16.42 -14.59 36.00
CA VAL A 204 -17.48 -14.86 36.98
C VAL A 204 -18.09 -16.21 36.70
#